data_AF-A0A327L074-F1
#
_entry.id   AF-A0A327L074-F1
#
_cell.length_a   1.000
_cell.length_b   1.000
_cell.length_c   1.000
_cell.angle_alpha   90.00
_cell.angle_beta   90.00
_cell.angle_gamma   90.00
#
_symmetry.space_group_name_H-M   'P 1'
#
loop_
_entity.id
_entity.type
_entity.pdbx_description
1 polymer ?
#
loop_
_entity_poly.entity_id
_entity_poly.type
_entity_poly.pdbx_seq_one_letter_code
_entity_poly.pdbx_strand_id
1 'polypeptide(L)' 'MSLLEALRQELPDYAKDIKLNLGSLLGAGAVPELTPAQRWGSAIAAAIAA' A
#
# COMPACT_ATOMS: atom_id res chain seq x y z
N MET A 1 4.37 -15.40 1.84
CA MET A 1 3.94 -14.04 1.43
C MET A 1 3.22 -13.40 2.60
N SER A 2 3.36 -12.09 2.82
CA SER A 2 2.55 -11.38 3.82
C SER A 2 1.11 -11.23 3.35
N LEU A 3 0.17 -11.02 4.27
CA LEU A 3 -1.23 -10.78 3.95
C LEU A 3 -1.42 -9.54 3.04
N LEU A 4 -0.61 -8.49 3.28
CA LEU A 4 -0.60 -7.28 2.46
C LEU A 4 -0.20 -7.58 1.00
N GLU A 5 0.85 -8.38 0.80
CA GLU A 5 1.26 -8.75 -0.55
C GLU A 5 0.18 -9.57 -1.26
N ALA A 6 -0.57 -10.42 -0.54
CA ALA A 6 -1.70 -11.14 -1.10
C ALA A 6 -2.79 -10.18 -1.61
N LEU A 7 -3.22 -9.21 -0.79
CA LEU A 7 -4.19 -8.17 -1.18
C LEU A 7 -3.74 -7.40 -2.42
N ARG A 8 -2.45 -7.05 -2.49
CA ARG A 8 -1.88 -6.35 -3.64
C ARG A 8 -1.86 -7.21 -4.90
N GLN A 9 -1.75 -8.54 -4.77
CA GLN A 9 -1.81 -9.46 -5.91
C GLN A 9 -3.23 -9.66 -6.46
N GLU A 10 -4.28 -9.41 -5.66
CA GLU A 10 -5.67 -9.51 -6.11
C GLU A 10 -6.09 -8.37 -7.06
N LEU A 11 -5.31 -7.30 -7.15
CA LEU A 11 -5.58 -6.21 -8.09
C LEU A 11 -5.49 -6.72 -9.55
N PRO A 12 -6.49 -6.37 -10.38
CA PRO A 12 -6.54 -6.80 -11.78
C PRO A 12 -5.42 -6.16 -12.61
N ASP A 13 -5.10 -6.77 -13.76
CA ASP A 13 -3.97 -6.35 -14.59
C ASP A 13 -4.07 -4.90 -15.09
N TYR A 14 -5.29 -4.41 -15.35
CA TYR A 14 -5.50 -3.01 -15.76
C TYR A 14 -5.19 -2.01 -14.64
N ALA A 15 -5.14 -2.45 -13.37
CA ALA A 15 -4.83 -1.64 -12.19
C ALA A 15 -3.34 -1.67 -11.82
N LYS A 16 -2.46 -1.95 -12.80
CA LYS A 16 -1.01 -2.08 -12.61
C LYS A 16 -0.40 -0.88 -11.89
N ASP A 17 -0.84 0.33 -12.19
CA ASP A 17 -0.29 1.54 -11.56
C ASP A 17 -0.69 1.65 -10.08
N ILE A 18 -1.92 1.27 -9.72
CA ILE A 18 -2.35 1.19 -8.32
C ILE A 18 -1.50 0.14 -7.59
N LYS A 19 -1.30 -1.02 -8.21
CA LYS A 19 -0.48 -2.12 -7.68
C LYS A 19 0.98 -1.71 -7.46
N LEU A 20 1.54 -0.91 -8.36
CA LEU A 20 2.88 -0.34 -8.24
C LEU A 20 2.94 0.68 -7.10
N ASN A 21 2.02 1.66 -7.08
CA ASN A 21 2.00 2.73 -6.09
C ASN A 21 1.81 2.22 -4.66
N LEU A 22 0.94 1.21 -4.44
CA LEU A 22 0.79 0.57 -3.13
C LEU A 22 2.07 -0.17 -2.70
N GLY A 23 2.77 -0.79 -3.65
CA GLY A 23 4.07 -1.42 -3.39
C GLY A 23 5.13 -0.39 -2.97
N SER A 24 5.19 0.75 -3.66
CA SER A 24 6.10 1.85 -3.30
C SER A 24 5.74 2.52 -1.97
N LEU A 25 4.45 2.64 -1.65
CA LEU A 25 3.99 3.31 -0.42
C LEU A 25 4.13 2.43 0.83
N LEU A 26 3.86 1.13 0.72
CA LEU A 26 3.74 0.23 1.88
C LEU A 26 4.84 -0.85 1.95
N GLY A 27 5.61 -1.04 0.88
CA GLY A 27 6.63 -2.08 0.76
C GLY A 27 7.98 -1.72 1.37
N ALA A 28 8.98 -2.58 1.12
CA ALA A 28 10.36 -2.36 1.54
C ALA A 28 10.97 -1.18 0.77
N GLY A 29 11.50 -0.17 1.48
CA GLY A 29 11.98 1.08 0.88
C GLY A 29 10.92 2.18 0.77
N ALA A 30 9.79 2.03 1.47
CA ALA A 30 8.72 3.00 1.45
C ALA A 30 9.13 4.39 1.97
N VAL A 31 8.33 5.38 1.56
CA VAL A 31 8.48 6.84 1.71
C VAL A 31 9.24 7.24 2.98
N PRO A 32 10.53 7.63 2.89
CA PRO A 32 11.38 7.92 4.05
C PRO A 32 10.91 9.16 4.84
N GLU A 33 10.12 10.03 4.22
CA GLU A 33 9.54 11.22 4.82
C GLU A 33 8.41 10.89 5.82
N LEU A 34 7.87 9.66 5.80
CA LEU A 34 6.81 9.23 6.70
C LEU A 34 7.34 8.31 7.79
N THR A 35 7.03 8.64 9.04
CA THR A 35 7.17 7.69 10.15
C THR A 35 6.30 6.45 9.90
N PRO A 36 6.62 5.30 10.50
CA PRO A 36 5.78 4.10 10.38
C PRO A 36 4.32 4.35 10.77
N ALA A 37 4.08 5.12 11.84
CA ALA A 37 2.74 5.44 12.30
C ALA A 37 1.97 6.31 11.30
N GLN A 38 2.60 7.33 10.72
CA GLN A 38 1.95 8.18 9.70
C GLN A 38 1.59 7.39 8.45
N ARG A 39 2.49 6.52 7.99
CA ARG A 39 2.29 5.68 6.80
C ARG A 39 1.10 4.74 6.98
N TRP A 40 1.12 3.93 8.04
CA TRP A 40 0.09 2.93 8.29
C TRP A 40 -1.22 3.55 8.75
N GLY A 41 -1.16 4.61 9.56
CA GLY A 41 -2.33 5.37 9.98
C GLY A 41 -3.08 5.98 8.80
N SER A 42 -2.36 6.61 7.88
CA SER A 42 -2.96 7.18 6.65
C SER A 42 -3.54 6.09 5.75
N ALA A 43 -2.84 4.96 5.59
CA ALA A 43 -3.31 3.86 4.78
C ALA A 43 -4.63 3.26 5.30
N ILE A 44 -4.73 3.03 6.61
CA ILE A 44 -5.96 2.51 7.23
C ILE A 44 -7.09 3.54 7.17
N ALA A 45 -6.80 4.82 7.45
CA ALA A 45 -7.79 5.88 7.37
C ALA A 45 -8.37 6.02 5.95
N ALA A 46 -7.52 5.96 4.92
CA ALA A 46 -7.96 5.97 3.52
C ALA A 46 -8.77 4.72 3.15
N ALA A 47 -8.37 3.54 3.62
CA ALA A 47 -9.09 2.29 3.36
C ALA A 47 -10.49 2.26 3.99
N ILE A 48 -10.69 2.90 5.14
CA ILE A 48 -12.01 3.02 5.79
C ILE A 48 -12.91 4.00 5.02
N ALA A 49 -12.34 5.01 4.37
CA ALA A 49 -13.09 6.07 3.70
C ALA A 49 -13.52 5.72 2.26
N ALA A 50 -12.81 4.81 1.60
CA ALA A 50 -13.06 4.38 0.21
C ALA A 50 -14.27 3.43 0.10
#